data_AF-A0A5A7Z9C5-F1
#
_entry.id   AF-A0A5A7Z9C5-F1
#
_cell.length_a   1.000
_cell.length_b   1.000
_cell.length_c   1.000
_cell.angle_alpha   90.00
_cell.angle_beta   90.00
_cell.angle_gamma   90.00
#
_symmetry.space_group_name_H-M   'P 1'
#
loop_
_entity.id
_entity.type
_entity.pdbx_description
1 polymer ?
#
loop_
_entity_poly.entity_id
_entity_poly.type
_entity_poly.pdbx_seq_one_letter_code
_entity_poly.pdbx_strand_id
1 'polypeptide(L)'
;MPDLRWIEGPVHCTDLVDGTGKVFGYVGPCAAGTRGYVVQSGSEWPPRPAAFTDHSAAATARVWVEAEVAARAFRPVRILREEGTLAS
;
A
#
# COMPACT_ATOMS: atom_id res chain seq x y z
N MET A 1 10.44 -9.68 -10.69
CA MET A 1 9.52 -9.62 -9.55
C MET A 1 9.99 -8.45 -8.70
N PRO A 2 9.27 -7.31 -8.66
CA PRO A 2 9.69 -6.18 -7.85
C PRO A 2 9.44 -6.47 -6.36
N ASP A 3 10.40 -6.04 -5.54
CA ASP A 3 10.26 -6.02 -4.09
C ASP A 3 9.59 -4.71 -3.67
N LEU A 4 8.51 -4.82 -2.91
CA LEU A 4 7.72 -3.71 -2.40
C LEU A 4 7.92 -3.57 -0.89
N ARG A 5 7.94 -2.34 -0.40
CA ARG A 5 8.03 -2.03 1.03
C ARG A 5 7.12 -0.87 1.40
N TRP A 6 6.67 -0.86 2.64
CA TRP A 6 5.93 0.26 3.19
C TRP A 6 6.88 1.39 3.59
N ILE A 7 6.54 2.64 3.27
CA ILE A 7 7.23 3.85 3.72
C ILE A 7 6.21 4.86 4.28
N GLU A 8 6.63 5.68 5.24
CA GLU A 8 5.81 6.81 5.69
C GLU A 8 5.85 7.93 4.64
N GLY A 9 4.68 8.30 4.14
CA GLY A 9 4.46 9.39 3.21
C GLY A 9 4.18 10.72 3.94
N PRO A 10 4.20 11.85 3.20
CA PRO A 10 4.22 13.20 3.79
C PRO A 10 2.95 13.64 4.53
N VAL A 11 1.80 12.95 4.41
CA VAL A 11 0.51 13.39 4.99
C VAL A 11 -0.28 12.23 5.60
N HIS A 12 0.21 11.64 6.70
CA HIS A 12 -0.42 10.49 7.38
C HIS A 12 -0.75 9.29 6.46
N CYS A 13 -0.12 9.27 5.28
CA CYS A 13 -0.21 8.19 4.32
C CYS A 13 0.96 7.23 4.58
N THR A 14 0.73 5.93 4.45
CA THR A 14 1.79 4.94 4.29
C THR A 14 1.73 4.44 2.86
N ASP A 15 2.81 4.57 2.11
CA ASP A 15 2.88 4.18 0.71
C ASP A 15 3.56 2.82 0.56
N LEU A 16 3.02 1.95 -0.28
CA LEU A 16 3.65 0.70 -0.70
C LEU A 16 4.42 0.98 -1.99
N VAL A 17 5.74 0.99 -1.92
CA VAL A 17 6.63 1.41 -3.01
C VAL A 17 7.60 0.33 -3.43
N ASP A 18 8.05 0.35 -4.68
CA ASP A 18 9.19 -0.44 -5.13
C ASP A 18 10.55 0.24 -4.85
N GLY A 19 11.64 -0.42 -5.22
CA GLY A 19 13.01 0.09 -5.05
C GLY A 19 13.33 1.38 -5.82
N THR A 20 12.48 1.80 -6.76
CA THR A 20 12.61 3.06 -7.51
C THR A 20 11.81 4.20 -6.90
N GLY A 21 11.02 3.92 -5.85
CA GLY A 21 10.10 4.88 -5.24
C GLY A 21 8.74 4.95 -5.94
N LYS A 22 8.44 4.03 -6.86
CA LYS A 22 7.14 3.97 -7.52
C LYS A 22 6.10 3.41 -6.57
N VAL A 23 4.98 4.11 -6.42
CA VAL A 23 3.85 3.72 -5.55
C VAL A 23 2.95 2.69 -6.27
N PHE A 24 2.62 1.62 -5.55
CA PHE A 24 1.68 0.56 -5.97
C PHE A 24 0.39 0.58 -5.14
N GLY A 25 0.39 1.27 -4.01
CA GLY A 25 -0.80 1.46 -3.18
C GLY A 25 -0.47 2.36 -2.02
N TYR A 26 -1.49 2.91 -1.37
CA TYR A 26 -1.28 3.69 -0.17
C TYR A 26 -2.41 3.52 0.84
N VAL A 27 -2.06 3.81 2.08
CA VAL A 27 -2.92 3.78 3.26
C VAL A 27 -2.99 5.19 3.82
N GLY A 28 -4.12 5.87 3.65
CA GLY A 28 -4.31 7.24 4.13
C GLY A 28 -5.61 7.45 4.90
N PRO A 29 -5.76 8.58 5.61
CA PRO A 29 -7.05 8.95 6.20
C PRO A 29 -8.09 9.29 5.11
N CYS A 30 -9.33 8.76 5.23
CA CYS A 30 -10.49 9.31 4.54
C CYS A 30 -11.10 10.39 5.43
N ALA A 31 -12.04 11.18 4.91
CA ALA A 31 -12.72 12.19 5.72
C ALA A 31 -13.39 11.59 6.97
N ALA A 32 -13.30 12.32 8.09
CA ALA A 32 -13.91 12.11 9.41
C ALA A 32 -14.08 10.63 9.86
N GLY A 33 -13.07 10.10 10.55
CA GLY A 33 -13.18 8.86 11.33
C GLY A 33 -13.08 7.56 10.53
N THR A 34 -12.96 7.65 9.21
CA THR A 34 -12.83 6.50 8.32
C THR A 34 -11.54 6.64 7.54
N ARG A 35 -10.74 5.58 7.39
CA ARG A 35 -9.48 5.62 6.64
C ARG A 35 -9.72 5.04 5.26
N GLY A 36 -9.26 5.73 4.23
CA GLY A 36 -9.62 5.51 2.84
C GLY A 36 -8.40 5.03 2.09
N TYR A 37 -8.55 3.93 1.38
CA TYR A 37 -7.42 3.17 0.86
C TYR A 37 -7.46 3.13 -0.65
N VAL A 38 -6.32 3.35 -1.31
CA VAL A 38 -6.26 3.36 -2.77
C VAL A 38 -5.14 2.45 -3.23
N VAL A 39 -5.53 1.51 -4.07
CA VAL A 39 -4.60 0.63 -4.81
C VAL A 39 -4.24 1.36 -6.11
N GLN A 40 -2.95 1.60 -6.34
CA GLN A 40 -2.46 2.17 -7.60
C GLN A 40 -1.83 1.06 -8.43
N SER A 41 -2.51 0.63 -9.49
CA SER A 41 -1.87 -0.30 -10.43
C SER A 41 -0.59 0.33 -10.94
N GLY A 42 0.56 -0.32 -10.69
CA GLY A 42 1.90 0.18 -11.02
C GLY A 42 2.18 0.29 -12.53
N SER A 43 1.22 0.72 -13.35
CA SER A 43 1.31 0.85 -14.80
C SER A 43 1.11 2.27 -15.32
N GLU A 44 0.44 3.18 -14.61
CA GLU A 44 0.10 4.50 -15.19
C GLU A 44 0.20 5.68 -14.21
N TRP A 45 0.67 6.80 -14.76
CA TRP A 45 0.54 8.15 -14.20
C TRP A 45 -0.44 8.94 -15.08
N PRO A 46 -1.41 9.70 -14.52
CA PRO A 46 -1.65 9.90 -13.09
C PRO A 46 -2.23 8.64 -12.43
N PRO A 47 -1.98 8.43 -11.13
CA PRO A 47 -2.43 7.24 -10.45
C PRO A 47 -3.95 7.25 -10.35
N ARG A 48 -4.59 6.31 -11.05
CA ARG A 48 -6.03 6.10 -10.92
C ARG A 48 -6.29 5.12 -9.79
N PRO A 49 -7.19 5.45 -8.84
CA PRO A 49 -7.61 4.48 -7.83
C PRO A 49 -8.22 3.25 -8.48
N ALA A 50 -7.63 2.08 -8.28
CA ALA A 50 -8.11 0.83 -8.84
C ALA A 50 -9.18 0.15 -7.95
N ALA A 51 -9.13 0.43 -6.64
CA ALA A 51 -10.08 -0.04 -5.64
C ALA A 51 -10.07 0.89 -4.43
N PHE A 52 -11.20 0.96 -3.74
CA PHE A 52 -11.38 1.67 -2.49
C PHE A 52 -12.20 0.81 -1.52
N THR A 53 -11.77 0.77 -0.27
CA THR A 53 -12.54 0.22 0.84
C THR A 53 -12.19 0.99 2.09
N ASP A 54 -12.94 0.79 3.16
CA ASP A 54 -12.71 1.42 4.46
C ASP A 54 -12.33 0.35 5.49
N HIS A 55 -11.42 0.70 6.40
CA HIS A 55 -10.94 -0.17 7.46
C HIS A 55 -10.71 0.62 8.75
N SER A 56 -11.08 0.01 9.88
CA SER A 56 -10.94 0.58 11.22
C SER A 56 -9.50 0.70 11.72
N ALA A 57 -8.54 -0.02 11.11
CA ALA A 57 -7.13 -0.01 11.49
C ALA A 57 -6.19 0.01 10.28
N ALA A 58 -5.08 0.74 10.39
CA ALA A 58 -4.05 0.80 9.34
C ALA A 58 -3.44 -0.57 9.01
N ALA A 59 -3.24 -1.44 10.01
CA ALA A 59 -2.66 -2.76 9.79
C ALA A 59 -3.56 -3.62 8.88
N THR A 60 -4.86 -3.66 9.15
CA THR A 60 -5.85 -4.37 8.32
C THR A 60 -5.87 -3.84 6.89
N ALA A 61 -5.74 -2.53 6.75
CA ALA A 61 -5.73 -1.91 5.44
C ALA A 61 -4.46 -2.15 4.64
N ARG A 62 -3.29 -2.17 5.30
CA ARG A 62 -2.05 -2.59 4.66
C ARG A 62 -2.20 -3.99 4.09
N VAL A 63 -2.73 -4.93 4.87
CA VAL A 63 -2.98 -6.32 4.41
C VAL A 63 -3.93 -6.36 3.20
N TRP A 64 -5.01 -5.56 3.22
CA TRP A 64 -5.93 -5.50 2.08
C TRP A 64 -5.26 -4.89 0.83
N VAL A 65 -4.50 -3.80 0.98
CA VAL A 65 -3.72 -3.20 -0.13
C VAL A 65 -2.69 -4.19 -0.68
N GLU A 66 -1.96 -4.91 0.18
CA GLU A 66 -1.03 -5.97 -0.21
C GLU A 66 -1.71 -7.01 -1.11
N ALA A 67 -2.90 -7.48 -0.71
CA ALA A 67 -3.67 -8.47 -1.46
C ALA A 67 -4.17 -7.94 -2.81
N GLU A 68 -4.72 -6.73 -2.85
CA GLU A 68 -5.20 -6.11 -4.09
C GLU A 68 -4.07 -5.81 -5.07
N VAL A 69 -2.92 -5.33 -4.58
CA VAL A 69 -1.74 -5.10 -5.39
C VAL A 69 -1.25 -6.42 -6.00
N ALA A 70 -1.17 -7.49 -5.21
CA ALA A 70 -0.77 -8.80 -5.70
C ALA A 70 -1.75 -9.36 -6.73
N ALA A 71 -3.05 -9.22 -6.51
CA ALA A 71 -4.10 -9.71 -7.42
C ALA A 71 -4.12 -8.96 -8.77
N ARG A 72 -3.76 -7.67 -8.78
CA ARG A 72 -3.80 -6.81 -9.98
C ARG A 72 -2.45 -6.66 -10.68
N ALA A 73 -1.37 -7.12 -10.07
CA ALA A 73 -0.05 -6.98 -10.66
C ALA A 73 0.08 -7.85 -11.93
N PHE A 74 0.50 -7.23 -13.03
CA PHE A 74 0.77 -7.95 -14.29
C PHE A 74 1.91 -8.98 -14.17
N ARG A 75 2.78 -8.82 -13.16
CA ARG A 75 3.84 -9.76 -12.81
C ARG A 75 3.81 -10.02 -11.31
N PRO A 76 4.30 -11.18 -10.84
CA PRO A 76 4.45 -11.43 -9.42
C PRO A 76 5.23 -10.31 -8.74
N VAL A 77 4.75 -9.90 -7.56
CA VAL A 77 5.38 -8.92 -6.66
C VAL A 77 5.74 -9.62 -5.36
N ARG A 78 6.80 -9.17 -4.69
CA ARG A 78 7.17 -9.64 -3.35
C ARG A 78 7.05 -8.47 -2.38
N ILE A 79 6.40 -8.68 -1.25
CA ILE A 79 6.22 -7.64 -0.24
C ILE A 79 7.18 -7.92 0.91
N LEU A 80 8.10 -7.01 1.14
CA LEU A 80 9.06 -7.04 2.23
C LEU A 80 8.35 -6.54 3.48
N ARG A 81 8.08 -7.44 4.41
CA ARG A 81 7.65 -7.07 5.76
C ARG A 81 8.90 -6.71 6.54
N GLU A 82 8.90 -5.54 7.19
CA GLU A 82 9.84 -5.33 8.28
C GLU A 82 9.51 -6.42 9.31
N GLU A 83 10.40 -7.40 9.44
CA GLU A 83 10.42 -8.23 10.63
C GLU A 83 10.63 -7.27 11.78
N GLY A 84 9.55 -7.00 12.51
CA GLY A 84 9.64 -6.31 13.77
C GLY A 84 10.73 -7.02 14.56
N THR A 85 11.80 -6.30 14.84
CA THR A 85 12.78 -6.67 15.83
C THR A 85 11.99 -6.99 17.10
N LEU A 86 11.71 -8.28 17.34
CA LEU A 86 11.44 -8.80 18.66
C LEU A 86 12.78 -8.74 19.41
N ALA A 87 13.20 -7.51 19.73
CA ALA A 87 14.23 -7.29 20.72
C ALA A 87 13.59 -7.60 22.08
N SER A 88 13.80 -8.85 22.49
CA SER A 88 14.06 -9.36 23.87
C SER A 88 13.33 -8.69 25.02
#